data_AF-A0A1G9XPT6-F1
#
_entry.id   AF-A0A1G9XPT6-F1
#
_cell.length_a   1.000
_cell.length_b   1.000
_cell.length_c   1.000
_cell.angle_alpha   90.00
_cell.angle_beta   90.00
_cell.angle_gamma   90.00
#
_symmetry.space_group_name_H-M   'P 1'
#
loop_
_entity.id
_entity.type
_entity.pdbx_description
1 polymer ?
#
loop_
_entity_poly.entity_id
_entity_poly.type
_entity_poly.pdbx_seq_one_letter_code
_entity_poly.pdbx_strand_id
1 'polypeptide(L)'
;MKKTFFTLLACSLMLQAVAQDGEKRPITAAEYEAAKKITVKNLEKDTYVKAGSFILDRSGDPFVFKFSDGTERRVYLFKLFETEKMAELGMYVIYTTPKDGKFRAFPMPSPDAPGEVWGKYIDDLKYGEEAMKGMASCIAFALTKSGAGGTPAAAKEGEKIEYCFPADALVTLADGSQQAISTIQKGEKILSIHAQTKLSETATVLGTDVHTGRSFSLTQLTLIDPAARVTASAATGWATTRLEATANHPVLTARGAMRMEEVRVGDTLYVAENGTLKNYEVFLTQSHSRSTETVYNLVTDKGTYVVNGTVVMTK
;
A
#
# COMPACT_ATOMS: atom_id res chain seq x y z
N MET A 1 44.23 -30.74 -32.18
CA MET A 1 43.16 -30.39 -33.13
C MET A 1 41.81 -30.70 -32.50
N LYS A 2 40.99 -29.65 -32.34
CA LYS A 2 39.51 -29.66 -32.30
C LYS A 2 38.85 -30.71 -31.40
N LYS A 3 38.61 -30.41 -30.11
CA LYS A 3 37.44 -30.89 -29.33
C LYS A 3 37.35 -30.44 -27.86
N THR A 4 38.26 -29.61 -27.35
CA THR A 4 38.26 -29.18 -25.93
C THR A 4 38.17 -27.66 -25.74
N PHE A 5 37.47 -26.96 -26.64
CA PHE A 5 37.35 -25.48 -26.58
C PHE A 5 35.91 -24.98 -26.67
N PHE A 6 34.91 -25.86 -26.55
CA PHE A 6 33.50 -25.55 -26.85
C PHE A 6 32.54 -25.73 -25.65
N THR A 7 33.07 -25.63 -24.42
CA THR A 7 32.26 -25.83 -23.19
C THR A 7 32.44 -24.71 -22.16
N LEU A 8 32.96 -23.55 -22.58
CA LEU A 8 33.25 -22.41 -21.68
C LEU A 8 32.81 -21.04 -22.25
N LEU A 9 31.93 -21.02 -23.26
CA LEU A 9 31.48 -19.78 -23.91
C LEU A 9 29.96 -19.73 -24.19
N ALA A 10 29.14 -20.41 -23.39
CA ALA A 10 27.68 -20.38 -23.55
C ALA A 10 26.92 -20.32 -22.21
N CYS A 11 27.52 -19.73 -21.17
CA CYS A 11 26.91 -19.59 -19.83
C CYS A 11 26.89 -18.16 -19.28
N SER A 12 27.09 -17.13 -20.10
CA SER A 12 27.24 -15.75 -19.61
C SER A 12 26.47 -14.69 -20.41
N LEU A 13 25.38 -15.09 -21.07
CA LEU A 13 24.37 -14.18 -21.63
C LEU A 13 22.96 -14.62 -21.21
N MET A 14 22.76 -14.85 -19.90
CA MET A 14 21.45 -14.61 -19.31
C MET A 14 21.45 -13.17 -18.79
N LEU A 15 21.36 -12.22 -19.73
CA LEU A 15 20.80 -10.92 -19.42
C LEU A 15 19.43 -11.20 -18.84
N GLN A 16 19.31 -11.05 -17.53
CA GLN A 16 18.03 -10.88 -16.90
C GLN A 16 17.41 -9.66 -17.58
N ALA A 17 16.47 -9.92 -18.49
CA ALA A 17 15.40 -8.98 -18.76
C ALA A 17 14.62 -8.87 -17.45
N VAL A 18 15.18 -8.11 -16.50
CA VAL A 18 14.37 -7.44 -15.51
C VAL A 18 13.50 -6.55 -16.38
N ALA A 19 12.25 -6.96 -16.58
CA ALA A 19 11.25 -6.03 -17.06
C ALA A 19 11.40 -4.79 -16.19
N GLN A 20 11.79 -3.67 -16.80
CA GLN A 20 11.69 -2.39 -16.11
C GLN A 20 10.20 -2.22 -15.84
N ASP A 21 9.76 -2.62 -14.65
CA ASP A 21 8.52 -2.13 -14.10
C ASP A 21 8.66 -0.61 -14.13
N GLY A 22 7.94 0.02 -15.05
CA GLY A 22 7.95 1.46 -15.22
C GLY A 22 7.71 2.13 -13.87
N GLU A 23 8.42 3.23 -13.63
CA GLU A 23 8.29 4.02 -12.40
C GLU A 23 6.79 4.29 -12.14
N LYS A 24 6.26 3.92 -10.97
CA LYS A 24 4.86 4.21 -10.64
C LYS A 24 4.80 5.49 -9.82
N ARG A 25 3.97 6.44 -10.23
CA ARG A 25 3.77 7.68 -9.46
C ARG A 25 2.34 8.19 -9.62
N PRO A 26 1.83 8.98 -8.66
CA PRO A 26 0.52 9.55 -8.80
C PRO A 26 0.46 10.59 -9.93
N ILE A 27 -0.68 10.64 -10.60
CA ILE A 27 -1.01 11.71 -11.55
C ILE A 27 -1.20 13.04 -10.80
N THR A 28 -0.68 14.13 -11.37
CA THR A 28 -0.90 15.48 -10.85
C THR A 28 -2.21 16.10 -11.38
N ALA A 29 -2.74 17.13 -10.72
CA ALA A 29 -3.96 17.81 -11.19
C ALA A 29 -3.82 18.42 -12.60
N ALA A 30 -2.65 18.94 -12.95
CA ALA A 30 -2.39 19.49 -14.30
C ALA A 30 -2.38 18.37 -15.36
N GLU A 31 -1.75 17.24 -15.05
CA GLU A 31 -1.74 16.06 -15.92
C GLU A 31 -3.13 15.46 -16.08
N TYR A 32 -3.94 15.47 -15.02
CA TYR A 32 -5.33 15.02 -15.06
C TYR A 32 -6.13 15.80 -16.12
N GLU A 33 -6.09 17.13 -16.06
CA GLU A 33 -6.80 18.00 -17.00
C GLU A 33 -6.25 17.89 -18.44
N ALA A 34 -4.95 17.65 -18.59
CA ALA A 34 -4.34 17.42 -19.89
C ALA A 34 -4.78 16.06 -20.49
N ALA A 35 -4.78 15.00 -19.68
CA ALA A 35 -5.13 13.66 -20.11
C ALA A 35 -6.62 13.52 -20.47
N LYS A 36 -7.51 14.30 -19.87
CA LYS A 36 -8.94 14.39 -20.29
C LYS A 36 -9.13 14.81 -21.75
N LYS A 37 -8.15 15.48 -22.34
CA LYS A 37 -8.20 15.95 -23.74
C LYS A 37 -7.67 14.91 -24.74
N ILE A 38 -7.19 13.76 -24.26
CA ILE A 38 -6.74 12.67 -25.13
C ILE A 38 -7.91 12.20 -25.99
N THR A 39 -7.66 12.04 -27.29
CA THR A 39 -8.64 11.54 -28.25
C THR A 39 -8.15 10.20 -28.79
N VAL A 40 -8.97 9.15 -28.62
CA VAL A 40 -8.75 7.85 -29.24
C VAL A 40 -9.58 7.77 -30.51
N LYS A 41 -8.94 7.57 -31.67
CA LYS A 41 -9.60 7.65 -32.97
C LYS A 41 -10.49 6.45 -33.23
N ASN A 42 -10.02 5.25 -32.85
CA ASN A 42 -10.74 4.01 -33.06
C ASN A 42 -10.65 3.12 -31.82
N LEU A 43 -11.65 3.19 -30.94
CA LEU A 43 -11.69 2.42 -29.69
C LEU A 43 -11.60 0.90 -29.86
N GLU A 44 -12.02 0.38 -31.02
CA GLU A 44 -11.99 -1.06 -31.29
C GLU A 44 -10.58 -1.56 -31.65
N LYS A 45 -9.82 -0.74 -32.37
CA LYS A 45 -8.52 -1.12 -32.96
C LYS A 45 -7.32 -0.51 -32.25
N ASP A 46 -7.47 0.67 -31.67
CA ASP A 46 -6.37 1.43 -31.09
C ASP A 46 -6.11 0.91 -29.67
N THR A 47 -5.32 -0.16 -29.56
CA THR A 47 -4.93 -0.73 -28.27
C THR A 47 -3.76 -0.01 -27.62
N TYR A 48 -2.98 0.74 -28.39
CA TYR A 48 -1.84 1.52 -27.92
C TYR A 48 -1.88 2.91 -28.56
N VAL A 49 -2.08 3.95 -27.76
CA VAL A 49 -2.28 5.33 -28.24
C VAL A 49 -1.28 6.26 -27.61
N LYS A 50 -0.41 6.85 -28.42
CA LYS A 50 0.45 7.97 -27.98
C LYS A 50 -0.24 9.29 -28.29
N ALA A 51 -0.50 10.11 -27.27
CA ALA A 51 -1.19 11.38 -27.38
C ALA A 51 -0.48 12.45 -26.53
N GLY A 52 0.31 13.30 -27.20
CA GLY A 52 1.10 14.33 -26.52
C GLY A 52 2.13 13.71 -25.57
N SER A 53 2.07 14.12 -24.30
CA SER A 53 2.91 13.62 -23.20
C SER A 53 2.42 12.30 -22.59
N PHE A 54 1.39 11.67 -23.16
CA PHE A 54 0.77 10.46 -22.60
C PHE A 54 0.78 9.29 -23.57
N ILE A 55 0.77 8.09 -23.00
CA ILE A 55 0.56 6.82 -23.69
C ILE A 55 -0.59 6.10 -22.99
N LEU A 56 -1.53 5.60 -23.79
CA LEU A 56 -2.58 4.69 -23.35
C LEU A 56 -2.27 3.28 -23.84
N ASP A 57 -2.33 2.29 -22.96
CA ASP A 57 -2.16 0.87 -23.29
C ASP A 57 -3.37 0.06 -22.82
N ARG A 58 -4.09 -0.56 -23.76
CA ARG A 58 -5.40 -1.17 -23.51
C ARG A 58 -5.27 -2.39 -22.63
N SER A 59 -5.97 -2.36 -21.50
CA SER A 59 -6.02 -3.44 -20.52
C SER A 59 -7.15 -4.42 -20.86
N GLY A 60 -6.89 -5.27 -21.85
CA GLY A 60 -7.81 -6.34 -22.26
C GLY A 60 -8.92 -5.88 -23.21
N ASP A 61 -9.99 -6.67 -23.26
CA ASP A 61 -11.17 -6.41 -24.09
C ASP A 61 -12.18 -5.51 -23.36
N PRO A 62 -13.03 -4.77 -24.10
CA PRO A 62 -14.03 -3.92 -23.48
C PRO A 62 -15.07 -4.74 -22.71
N PHE A 63 -15.51 -4.21 -21.58
CA PHE A 63 -16.66 -4.72 -20.86
C PHE A 63 -17.92 -4.27 -21.58
N VAL A 64 -18.74 -5.22 -22.03
CA VAL A 64 -19.98 -4.95 -22.75
C VAL A 64 -21.17 -5.23 -21.84
N PHE A 65 -22.04 -4.24 -21.68
CA PHE A 65 -23.25 -4.31 -20.86
C PHE A 65 -24.48 -4.17 -21.74
N LYS A 66 -25.43 -5.09 -21.55
CA LYS A 66 -26.74 -5.09 -22.21
C LYS A 66 -27.80 -5.10 -21.12
N PHE A 67 -28.30 -3.93 -20.76
CA PHE A 67 -29.36 -3.80 -19.77
C PHE A 67 -30.74 -3.99 -20.42
N SER A 68 -31.76 -4.11 -19.58
CA SER A 68 -33.16 -4.25 -20.00
C SER A 68 -33.70 -3.04 -20.76
N ASP A 69 -33.01 -1.88 -20.70
CA ASP A 69 -33.35 -0.68 -21.47
C ASP A 69 -32.93 -0.76 -22.96
N GLY A 70 -32.27 -1.84 -23.37
CA GLY A 70 -31.87 -2.09 -24.75
C GLY A 70 -30.70 -1.23 -25.25
N THR A 71 -30.08 -0.42 -24.38
CA THR A 71 -28.92 0.40 -24.72
C THR A 71 -27.64 -0.35 -24.38
N GLU A 72 -26.87 -0.71 -25.41
CA GLU A 72 -25.55 -1.30 -25.22
C GLU A 72 -24.56 -0.25 -24.72
N ARG A 73 -23.83 -0.61 -23.67
CA ARG A 73 -22.80 0.23 -23.05
C ARG A 73 -21.48 -0.52 -23.05
N ARG A 74 -20.40 0.19 -23.30
CA ARG A 74 -19.05 -0.39 -23.30
C ARG A 74 -18.13 0.42 -22.39
N VAL A 75 -17.29 -0.27 -21.64
CA VAL A 75 -16.20 0.32 -20.85
C VAL A 75 -14.87 -0.23 -21.36
N TYR A 76 -13.98 0.68 -21.75
CA TYR A 76 -12.60 0.38 -22.11
C TYR A 76 -11.69 0.87 -20.99
N LEU A 77 -10.70 0.07 -20.64
CA LEU A 77 -9.69 0.40 -19.64
C LEU A 77 -8.34 0.46 -20.33
N PHE A 78 -7.57 1.49 -20.05
CA PHE A 78 -6.21 1.64 -20.50
C PHE A 78 -5.31 1.97 -19.31
N LYS A 79 -4.09 1.44 -19.29
CA LYS A 79 -3.03 2.01 -18.44
C LYS A 79 -2.61 3.35 -19.02
N LEU A 80 -2.41 4.33 -18.16
CA LEU A 80 -1.97 5.66 -18.52
C LEU A 80 -0.50 5.81 -18.12
N PHE A 81 0.35 6.09 -19.09
CA PHE A 81 1.77 6.37 -18.88
C PHE A 81 2.10 7.79 -19.34
N GLU A 82 3.14 8.38 -18.76
CA GLU A 82 3.81 9.53 -19.36
C GLU A 82 4.91 9.09 -20.35
N THR A 83 5.24 9.93 -21.32
CA THR A 83 6.11 9.53 -22.46
C THR A 83 7.61 9.62 -22.22
N GLU A 84 8.07 10.38 -21.24
CA GLU A 84 9.49 10.67 -21.00
C GLU A 84 10.19 9.53 -20.23
N LYS A 85 9.61 9.07 -19.12
CA LYS A 85 10.17 7.98 -18.28
C LYS A 85 9.32 6.71 -18.31
N MET A 86 8.25 6.69 -19.10
CA MET A 86 7.28 5.58 -19.13
C MET A 86 6.67 5.29 -17.75
N ALA A 87 6.52 6.33 -16.93
CA ALA A 87 5.96 6.19 -15.60
C ALA A 87 4.45 5.93 -15.64
N GLU A 88 3.98 4.90 -14.93
CA GLU A 88 2.55 4.57 -14.80
C GLU A 88 1.88 5.58 -13.88
N LEU A 89 0.96 6.38 -14.43
CA LEU A 89 0.25 7.45 -13.73
C LEU A 89 -1.08 7.01 -13.12
N GLY A 90 -1.61 5.86 -13.57
CA GLY A 90 -2.91 5.34 -13.20
C GLY A 90 -3.60 4.67 -14.39
N MET A 91 -4.94 4.71 -14.39
CA MET A 91 -5.75 4.17 -15.47
C MET A 91 -6.42 5.30 -16.26
N TYR A 92 -6.92 4.97 -17.44
CA TYR A 92 -7.74 5.83 -18.27
C TYR A 92 -8.97 5.05 -18.69
N VAL A 93 -10.14 5.62 -18.41
CA VAL A 93 -11.43 4.95 -18.60
C VAL A 93 -12.16 5.63 -19.73
N ILE A 94 -12.71 4.82 -20.64
CA ILE A 94 -13.59 5.30 -21.70
C ILE A 94 -14.91 4.54 -21.60
N TYR A 95 -15.99 5.27 -21.35
CA TYR A 95 -17.36 4.75 -21.40
C TYR A 95 -18.05 5.25 -22.65
N THR A 96 -18.73 4.36 -23.37
CA THR A 96 -19.43 4.70 -24.60
C THR A 96 -20.77 3.97 -24.73
N THR A 97 -21.71 4.62 -25.40
CA THR A 97 -22.95 4.04 -25.89
C THR A 97 -22.87 4.02 -27.42
N PRO A 98 -22.37 2.93 -28.04
CA PRO A 98 -22.01 2.92 -29.46
C PRO A 98 -23.16 3.33 -30.39
N LYS A 99 -24.39 2.95 -30.02
CA LYS A 99 -25.59 3.27 -30.79
C LYS A 99 -25.87 4.78 -30.88
N ASP A 100 -25.55 5.53 -29.82
CA ASP A 100 -25.76 6.98 -29.76
C ASP A 100 -24.50 7.78 -30.12
N GLY A 101 -23.37 7.09 -30.37
CA GLY A 101 -22.07 7.71 -30.68
C GLY A 101 -21.47 8.55 -29.54
N LYS A 102 -22.09 8.56 -28.35
CA LYS A 102 -21.64 9.33 -27.19
C LYS A 102 -20.59 8.55 -26.42
N PHE A 103 -19.56 9.25 -25.98
CA PHE A 103 -18.56 8.71 -25.06
C PHE A 103 -18.12 9.75 -24.03
N ARG A 104 -17.61 9.24 -22.91
CA ARG A 104 -16.89 10.00 -21.88
C ARG A 104 -15.57 9.31 -21.63
N ALA A 105 -14.52 10.10 -21.55
CA ALA A 105 -13.16 9.61 -21.34
C ALA A 105 -12.48 10.48 -20.28
N PHE A 106 -11.88 9.85 -19.29
CA PHE A 106 -11.18 10.55 -18.22
C PHE A 106 -10.15 9.65 -17.53
N PRO A 107 -9.09 10.24 -16.95
CA PRO A 107 -8.16 9.51 -16.12
C PRO A 107 -8.84 9.03 -14.84
N MET A 108 -8.44 7.85 -14.40
CA MET A 108 -8.70 7.35 -13.06
C MET A 108 -7.39 7.43 -12.26
N PRO A 109 -7.37 8.22 -11.18
CA PRO A 109 -6.18 8.40 -10.37
C PRO A 109 -5.74 7.08 -9.71
N SER A 110 -4.44 6.99 -9.45
CA SER A 110 -3.90 5.93 -8.60
C SER A 110 -4.35 6.14 -7.13
N PRO A 111 -4.38 5.04 -6.35
CA PRO A 111 -4.57 5.02 -4.90
C PRO A 111 -3.92 6.19 -4.11
N ASP A 112 -2.68 6.54 -4.45
CA ASP A 112 -1.83 7.53 -3.79
C ASP A 112 -1.94 8.96 -4.36
N ALA A 113 -2.90 9.21 -5.26
CA ALA A 113 -3.09 10.53 -5.86
C ALA A 113 -3.58 11.59 -4.84
N PRO A 114 -3.22 12.88 -5.04
CA PRO A 114 -3.68 13.96 -4.18
C PRO A 114 -5.21 14.06 -4.12
N GLY A 115 -5.76 14.49 -2.98
CA GLY A 115 -7.21 14.61 -2.77
C GLY A 115 -7.91 15.51 -3.79
N GLU A 116 -7.24 16.54 -4.31
CA GLU A 116 -7.77 17.41 -5.37
C GLU A 116 -8.02 16.65 -6.70
N VAL A 117 -7.19 15.66 -7.01
CA VAL A 117 -7.33 14.81 -8.20
C VAL A 117 -8.50 13.86 -8.03
N TRP A 118 -8.65 13.29 -6.83
CA TRP A 118 -9.81 12.48 -6.47
C TRP A 118 -11.11 13.28 -6.54
N GLY A 119 -11.11 14.54 -6.11
CA GLY A 119 -12.25 15.44 -6.26
C GLY A 119 -12.67 15.59 -7.73
N LYS A 120 -11.71 15.80 -8.64
CA LYS A 120 -11.97 15.90 -10.08
C LYS A 120 -12.52 14.61 -10.69
N TYR A 121 -11.98 13.47 -10.27
CA TYR A 121 -12.48 12.16 -10.70
C TYR A 121 -13.91 11.91 -10.24
N ILE A 122 -14.23 12.26 -8.99
CA ILE A 122 -15.60 12.15 -8.45
C ILE A 122 -16.56 13.06 -9.21
N ASP A 123 -16.14 14.29 -9.55
CA ASP A 123 -16.93 15.18 -10.39
C ASP A 123 -17.19 14.57 -11.78
N ASP A 124 -16.18 13.97 -12.41
CA ASP A 124 -16.33 13.30 -13.70
C ASP A 124 -17.30 12.11 -13.63
N LEU A 125 -17.27 11.32 -12.55
CA LEU A 125 -18.25 10.25 -12.32
C LEU A 125 -19.66 10.82 -12.13
N LYS A 126 -19.82 11.83 -11.28
CA LYS A 126 -21.11 12.42 -10.94
C LYS A 126 -21.77 13.07 -12.16
N TYR A 127 -21.10 14.03 -12.80
CA TYR A 127 -21.64 14.74 -13.95
C TYR A 127 -21.68 13.87 -15.21
N GLY A 128 -20.81 12.85 -15.29
CA GLY A 128 -20.87 11.86 -16.35
C GLY A 128 -22.08 10.92 -16.21
N GLU A 129 -22.48 10.52 -15.01
CA GLU A 129 -23.70 9.73 -14.76
C GLU A 129 -24.96 10.54 -15.12
N GLU A 130 -25.00 11.81 -14.74
CA GLU A 130 -26.07 12.74 -15.14
C GLU A 130 -26.19 12.85 -16.67
N ALA A 131 -25.05 12.89 -17.39
CA ALA A 131 -25.01 13.00 -18.84
C ALA A 131 -25.25 11.67 -19.58
N MET A 132 -24.82 10.54 -19.00
CA MET A 132 -24.89 9.22 -19.61
C MET A 132 -25.22 8.15 -18.56
N LYS A 133 -26.51 7.82 -18.44
CA LYS A 133 -27.04 6.86 -17.46
C LYS A 133 -26.33 5.51 -17.47
N GLY A 134 -26.00 5.02 -16.28
CA GLY A 134 -25.34 3.74 -16.06
C GLY A 134 -23.83 3.77 -16.24
N MET A 135 -23.22 4.94 -16.41
CA MET A 135 -21.78 5.09 -16.54
C MET A 135 -21.06 4.65 -15.26
N ALA A 136 -21.44 5.21 -14.11
CA ALA A 136 -20.76 4.95 -12.85
C ALA A 136 -20.84 3.46 -12.47
N SER A 137 -22.00 2.83 -12.66
CA SER A 137 -22.20 1.41 -12.35
C SER A 137 -21.45 0.48 -13.30
N CYS A 138 -21.41 0.78 -14.61
CA CYS A 138 -20.63 0.00 -15.57
C CYS A 138 -19.13 0.11 -15.30
N ILE A 139 -18.64 1.32 -15.01
CA ILE A 139 -17.23 1.56 -14.68
C ILE A 139 -16.87 0.82 -13.39
N ALA A 140 -17.68 0.93 -12.33
CA ALA A 140 -17.45 0.22 -11.08
C ALA A 140 -17.32 -1.30 -11.30
N PHE A 141 -18.24 -1.90 -12.06
CA PHE A 141 -18.18 -3.33 -12.40
C PHE A 141 -16.92 -3.69 -13.19
N ALA A 142 -16.58 -2.91 -14.22
CA ALA A 142 -15.41 -3.13 -15.05
C ALA A 142 -14.10 -3.08 -14.22
N LEU A 143 -13.99 -2.13 -13.29
CA LEU A 143 -12.86 -2.02 -12.37
C LEU A 143 -12.76 -3.21 -11.42
N THR A 144 -13.89 -3.64 -10.84
CA THR A 144 -13.94 -4.84 -9.97
C THR A 144 -13.51 -6.10 -10.73
N LYS A 145 -13.96 -6.29 -11.97
CA LYS A 145 -13.64 -7.49 -12.75
C LYS A 145 -12.24 -7.51 -13.33
N SER A 146 -11.71 -6.35 -13.70
CA SER A 146 -10.34 -6.24 -14.26
C SER A 146 -9.25 -6.25 -13.20
N GLY A 147 -9.61 -6.04 -11.92
CA GLY A 147 -8.61 -5.76 -10.88
C GLY A 147 -7.89 -4.43 -11.05
N ALA A 148 -8.31 -3.61 -12.04
CA ALA A 148 -7.65 -2.35 -12.39
C ALA A 148 -8.10 -1.17 -11.51
N GLY A 149 -9.08 -1.36 -10.63
CA GLY A 149 -9.41 -0.40 -9.56
C GLY A 149 -8.32 -0.26 -8.48
N GLY A 150 -7.18 -0.93 -8.67
CA GLY A 150 -6.21 -1.21 -7.63
C GLY A 150 -6.78 -2.18 -6.60
N THR A 151 -5.89 -2.86 -5.88
CA THR A 151 -6.17 -2.99 -4.44
C THR A 151 -6.41 -1.56 -3.95
N PRO A 152 -7.54 -1.28 -3.29
CA PRO A 152 -7.83 0.08 -2.89
C PRO A 152 -6.62 0.66 -2.15
N ALA A 153 -6.13 1.86 -2.50
CA ALA A 153 -5.74 2.73 -1.39
C ALA A 153 -7.03 2.85 -0.63
N ALA A 154 -7.05 2.28 0.56
CA ALA A 154 -8.22 2.26 1.38
C ALA A 154 -8.78 3.69 1.50
N ALA A 155 -9.78 4.03 0.69
CA ALA A 155 -10.88 4.86 1.10
C ALA A 155 -11.58 4.01 2.16
N LYS A 156 -11.16 4.21 3.40
CA LYS A 156 -11.54 3.41 4.55
C LYS A 156 -12.98 3.74 4.92
N GLU A 157 -13.93 3.03 4.34
CA GLU A 157 -15.26 2.89 4.93
C GLU A 157 -15.71 1.43 4.83
N GLY A 158 -15.80 0.77 5.98
CA GLY A 158 -16.41 -0.57 6.13
C GLY A 158 -15.48 -1.78 6.12
N GLU A 159 -14.24 -1.68 5.65
CA GLU A 159 -13.25 -2.75 5.87
C GLU A 159 -12.71 -2.60 7.30
N LYS A 160 -12.89 -3.60 8.16
CA LYS A 160 -12.13 -3.66 9.42
C LYS A 160 -10.67 -3.67 9.02
N ILE A 161 -9.98 -2.53 9.16
CA ILE A 161 -8.54 -2.48 8.95
C ILE A 161 -7.94 -3.17 10.16
N GLU A 162 -7.49 -4.38 9.92
CA GLU A 162 -6.98 -5.23 10.99
C GLU A 162 -5.54 -4.79 11.30
N TYR A 163 -5.40 -3.96 12.33
CA TYR A 163 -4.13 -3.54 12.90
C TYR A 163 -3.62 -4.64 13.81
N CYS A 164 -2.97 -5.66 13.25
CA CYS A 164 -2.63 -6.85 14.04
C CYS A 164 -1.15 -7.24 13.99
N PHE A 165 -0.76 -8.02 15.01
CA PHE A 165 0.54 -8.62 15.24
C PHE A 165 0.45 -10.15 15.22
N PRO A 166 1.56 -10.87 14.96
CA PRO A 166 1.58 -12.32 15.11
C PRO A 166 1.51 -12.75 16.59
N ALA A 167 1.15 -14.00 16.83
CA ALA A 167 0.91 -14.55 18.17
C ALA A 167 2.10 -14.44 19.15
N ASP A 168 3.31 -14.45 18.59
CA ASP A 168 4.60 -14.42 19.28
C ASP A 168 5.13 -12.99 19.52
N ALA A 169 4.41 -11.96 19.06
CA ALA A 169 4.79 -10.57 19.34
C ALA A 169 4.77 -10.29 20.85
N LEU A 170 5.84 -9.70 21.36
CA LEU A 170 6.07 -9.50 22.78
C LEU A 170 5.59 -8.12 23.22
N VAL A 171 4.56 -8.07 24.05
CA VAL A 171 4.06 -6.83 24.67
C VAL A 171 4.86 -6.56 25.93
N THR A 172 5.32 -5.31 26.11
CA THR A 172 5.99 -4.90 27.34
C THR A 172 4.97 -4.54 28.40
N LEU A 173 4.98 -5.26 29.53
CA LEU A 173 4.14 -4.99 30.70
C LEU A 173 4.60 -3.72 31.44
N ALA A 174 3.76 -3.21 32.34
CA ALA A 174 4.06 -1.97 33.08
C ALA A 174 5.29 -2.07 33.99
N ASP A 175 5.67 -3.28 34.40
CA ASP A 175 6.89 -3.56 35.19
C ASP A 175 8.15 -3.74 34.33
N GLY A 176 8.02 -3.64 33.00
CA GLY A 176 9.10 -3.81 32.04
C GLY A 176 9.34 -5.27 31.60
N SER A 177 8.65 -6.24 32.19
CA SER A 177 8.66 -7.62 31.69
C SER A 177 7.95 -7.73 30.34
N GLN A 178 8.13 -8.85 29.63
CA GLN A 178 7.56 -9.06 28.30
C GLN A 178 6.74 -10.34 28.27
N GLN A 179 5.60 -10.27 27.57
CA GLN A 179 4.67 -11.38 27.44
C GLN A 179 4.11 -11.43 26.02
N ALA A 180 3.90 -12.63 25.47
CA ALA A 180 3.36 -12.80 24.12
C ALA A 180 1.94 -12.25 24.04
N ILE A 181 1.62 -11.50 22.98
CA ILE A 181 0.32 -10.83 22.78
C ILE A 181 -0.85 -11.81 22.82
N SER A 182 -0.63 -13.05 22.38
CA SER A 182 -1.62 -14.14 22.41
C SER A 182 -2.02 -14.58 23.83
N THR A 183 -1.22 -14.22 24.83
CA THR A 183 -1.45 -14.59 26.24
C THR A 183 -1.89 -13.42 27.11
N ILE A 184 -1.86 -12.19 26.58
CA ILE A 184 -2.29 -10.99 27.30
C ILE A 184 -3.79 -11.04 27.56
N GLN A 185 -4.19 -10.77 28.80
CA GLN A 185 -5.58 -10.78 29.25
C GLN A 185 -6.11 -9.38 29.53
N LYS A 186 -7.44 -9.25 29.45
CA LYS A 186 -8.15 -8.04 29.88
C LYS A 186 -7.83 -7.71 31.34
N GLY A 187 -7.55 -6.44 31.60
CA GLY A 187 -7.21 -5.90 32.92
C GLY A 187 -5.71 -5.80 33.19
N GLU A 188 -4.87 -6.46 32.38
CA GLU A 188 -3.42 -6.36 32.50
C GLU A 188 -2.93 -4.92 32.26
N LYS A 189 -1.82 -4.60 32.92
CA LYS A 189 -1.18 -3.29 32.90
C LYS A 189 0.06 -3.36 32.01
N ILE A 190 0.06 -2.59 30.94
CA ILE A 190 1.13 -2.59 29.94
C ILE A 190 1.80 -1.23 29.86
N LEU A 191 3.03 -1.22 29.34
CA LEU A 191 3.78 -0.01 29.09
C LEU A 191 3.18 0.74 27.89
N SER A 192 2.85 2.00 28.10
CA SER A 192 2.40 2.95 27.09
C SER A 192 3.29 4.19 27.12
N ILE A 193 3.37 4.89 26.00
CA ILE A 193 4.15 6.12 25.86
C ILE A 193 3.21 7.21 25.35
N HIS A 194 3.02 8.27 26.13
CA HIS A 194 2.14 9.36 25.74
C HIS A 194 2.67 10.02 24.46
N ALA A 195 1.88 10.01 23.38
CA ALA A 195 2.36 10.34 22.04
C ALA A 195 2.94 11.77 21.90
N GLN A 196 2.40 12.73 22.64
CA GLN A 196 2.84 14.14 22.64
C GLN A 196 4.00 14.41 23.61
N THR A 197 3.87 14.02 24.89
CA THR A 197 4.88 14.31 25.91
C THR A 197 6.08 13.35 25.89
N LYS A 198 5.95 12.21 25.21
CA LYS A 198 6.95 11.13 25.13
C LYS A 198 7.32 10.53 26.49
N LEU A 199 6.47 10.72 27.50
CA LEU A 199 6.64 10.17 28.84
C LEU A 199 5.98 8.80 28.94
N SER A 200 6.62 7.91 29.70
CA SER A 200 6.07 6.60 30.02
C SER A 200 4.85 6.71 30.90
N GLU A 201 3.82 5.93 30.57
CA GLU A 201 2.58 5.80 31.32
C GLU A 201 2.12 4.34 31.30
N THR A 202 1.16 4.02 32.16
CA THR A 202 0.55 2.69 32.21
C THR A 202 -0.76 2.70 31.45
N ALA A 203 -0.94 1.73 30.54
CA ALA A 203 -2.22 1.44 29.90
C ALA A 203 -2.85 0.17 30.48
N THR A 204 -4.17 0.12 30.49
CA THR A 204 -4.97 -1.05 30.85
C THR A 204 -5.50 -1.72 29.59
N VAL A 205 -5.33 -3.04 29.49
CA VAL A 205 -5.93 -3.82 28.41
C VAL A 205 -7.43 -3.94 28.64
N LEU A 206 -8.23 -3.43 27.70
CA LEU A 206 -9.69 -3.50 27.71
C LEU A 206 -10.21 -4.76 27.03
N GLY A 207 -9.43 -5.31 26.10
CA GLY A 207 -9.73 -6.56 25.39
C GLY A 207 -8.65 -6.89 24.36
N THR A 208 -8.79 -8.07 23.76
CA THR A 208 -7.90 -8.58 22.71
C THR A 208 -8.76 -8.99 21.52
N ASP A 209 -8.50 -8.40 20.36
CA ASP A 209 -9.12 -8.83 19.11
C ASP A 209 -8.26 -9.92 18.48
N VAL A 210 -8.89 -11.01 18.06
CA VAL A 210 -8.23 -12.16 17.44
C VAL A 210 -8.85 -12.40 16.08
N HIS A 211 -8.03 -12.42 15.04
CA HIS A 211 -8.47 -12.72 13.68
C HIS A 211 -7.83 -14.01 13.18
N THR A 212 -8.66 -14.91 12.65
CA THR A 212 -8.30 -16.25 12.19
C THR A 212 -9.00 -16.58 10.87
N GLY A 213 -8.68 -17.72 10.28
CA GLY A 213 -9.40 -18.26 9.11
C GLY A 213 -8.91 -17.74 7.76
N ARG A 214 -7.77 -17.03 7.72
CA ARG A 214 -7.06 -16.64 6.50
C ARG A 214 -5.57 -16.49 6.75
N SER A 215 -4.78 -16.51 5.68
CA SER A 215 -3.34 -16.23 5.74
C SER A 215 -3.09 -14.73 5.75
N PHE A 216 -2.43 -14.24 6.81
CA PHE A 216 -2.04 -12.84 6.99
C PHE A 216 -0.57 -12.65 6.64
N SER A 217 -0.29 -11.79 5.67
CA SER A 217 1.08 -11.38 5.34
C SER A 217 1.58 -10.32 6.32
N LEU A 218 2.81 -10.50 6.81
CA LEU A 218 3.46 -9.58 7.74
C LEU A 218 4.51 -8.71 7.02
N THR A 219 4.63 -7.48 7.50
CA THR A 219 5.73 -6.58 7.20
C THR A 219 6.68 -6.56 8.39
N GLN A 220 7.98 -6.68 8.12
CA GLN A 220 9.03 -6.62 9.13
C GLN A 220 9.82 -5.31 8.98
N LEU A 221 10.05 -4.64 10.11
CA LEU A 221 11.02 -3.58 10.28
C LEU A 221 12.18 -4.08 11.14
N THR A 222 13.40 -3.88 10.68
CA THR A 222 14.61 -4.07 11.49
C THR A 222 15.17 -2.71 11.87
N LEU A 223 15.22 -2.46 13.17
CA LEU A 223 15.65 -1.20 13.76
C LEU A 223 17.03 -1.36 14.39
N ILE A 224 17.82 -0.29 14.37
CA ILE A 224 19.13 -0.23 15.02
C ILE A 224 19.28 1.05 15.84
N ASP A 225 20.03 0.96 16.92
CA ASP A 225 20.48 2.15 17.65
C ASP A 225 21.53 2.89 16.79
N PRO A 226 21.29 4.16 16.40
CA PRO A 226 22.27 4.92 15.65
C PRO A 226 23.59 5.10 16.41
N ALA A 227 23.58 5.08 17.76
CA ALA A 227 24.81 5.13 18.56
C ALA A 227 25.68 3.88 18.37
N ALA A 228 25.07 2.72 18.09
CA ALA A 228 25.78 1.48 17.80
C ALA A 228 26.53 1.50 16.46
N ARG A 229 26.18 2.42 15.54
CA ARG A 229 26.95 2.65 14.29
C ARG A 229 28.29 3.34 14.54
N VAL A 230 28.42 4.11 15.63
CA VAL A 230 29.57 4.99 15.89
C VAL A 230 30.68 4.27 16.67
N THR A 231 30.35 3.22 17.43
CA THR A 231 31.34 2.42 18.13
C THR A 231 31.96 1.38 17.19
N ALA A 232 33.02 1.77 16.48
CA ALA A 232 33.88 0.88 15.69
C ALA A 232 34.74 -0.05 16.57
N SER A 233 34.13 -0.70 17.56
CA SER A 233 34.72 -1.81 18.29
C SER A 233 34.25 -3.09 17.61
N ALA A 234 35.17 -4.02 17.35
CA ALA A 234 35.00 -5.27 16.61
C ALA A 234 34.07 -6.31 17.28
N ALA A 235 32.99 -5.88 17.93
CA ALA A 235 31.87 -6.72 18.32
C ALA A 235 30.90 -6.81 17.14
N THR A 236 30.87 -7.97 16.48
CA THR A 236 30.08 -8.28 15.28
C THR A 236 28.56 -8.41 15.52
N GLY A 237 28.03 -7.80 16.57
CA GLY A 237 26.61 -7.86 16.92
C GLY A 237 26.01 -6.48 17.10
N TRP A 238 25.48 -5.89 16.03
CA TRP A 238 24.55 -4.77 16.20
C TRP A 238 23.32 -5.29 16.94
N ALA A 239 23.01 -4.69 18.09
CA ALA A 239 21.72 -4.91 18.73
C ALA A 239 20.64 -4.44 17.76
N THR A 240 19.82 -5.38 17.28
CA THR A 240 18.73 -5.11 16.35
C THR A 240 17.41 -5.37 17.05
N THR A 241 16.47 -4.46 16.85
CA THR A 241 15.09 -4.64 17.29
C THR A 241 14.24 -4.96 16.08
N ARG A 242 13.47 -6.05 16.14
CA ARG A 242 12.60 -6.48 15.05
C ARG A 242 11.14 -6.26 15.41
N LEU A 243 10.43 -5.53 14.58
CA LEU A 243 8.99 -5.36 14.67
C LEU A 243 8.33 -6.03 13.48
N GLU A 244 7.42 -6.97 13.73
CA GLU A 244 6.59 -7.60 12.71
C GLU A 244 5.12 -7.29 12.99
N ALA A 245 4.41 -6.81 11.98
CA ALA A 245 2.98 -6.55 12.05
C ALA A 245 2.36 -6.56 10.65
N THR A 246 1.04 -6.52 10.58
CA THR A 246 0.32 -6.30 9.31
C THR A 246 0.75 -4.97 8.66
N ALA A 247 0.76 -4.93 7.33
CA ALA A 247 1.22 -3.78 6.53
C ALA A 247 0.56 -2.44 6.93
N ASN A 248 -0.71 -2.49 7.34
CA ASN A 248 -1.52 -1.34 7.72
C ASN A 248 -1.32 -0.88 9.18
N HIS A 249 -0.56 -1.61 10.00
CA HIS A 249 -0.41 -1.31 11.42
C HIS A 249 0.25 0.06 11.64
N PRO A 250 -0.33 0.99 12.41
CA PRO A 250 0.30 2.27 12.71
C PRO A 250 1.42 2.12 13.74
N VAL A 251 2.57 2.70 13.43
CA VAL A 251 3.73 2.83 14.32
C VAL A 251 4.02 4.31 14.56
N LEU A 252 4.56 4.62 15.74
CA LEU A 252 4.92 6.00 16.07
C LEU A 252 6.33 6.29 15.55
N THR A 253 6.43 7.24 14.61
CA THR A 253 7.70 7.71 14.05
C THR A 253 7.95 9.17 14.45
N ALA A 254 9.17 9.68 14.19
CA ALA A 254 9.48 11.10 14.34
C ALA A 254 8.59 12.02 13.47
N ARG A 255 8.02 11.50 12.38
CA ARG A 255 7.07 12.22 11.49
C ARG A 255 5.61 12.08 11.92
N GLY A 256 5.35 11.37 13.02
CA GLY A 256 4.01 11.04 13.50
C GLY A 256 3.63 9.59 13.21
N ALA A 257 2.33 9.31 13.24
CA ALA A 257 1.79 7.99 12.97
C ALA A 257 2.00 7.61 11.50
N MET A 258 2.60 6.45 11.24
CA MET A 258 2.78 5.91 9.90
C MET A 258 2.42 4.44 9.87
N ARG A 259 1.93 3.92 8.74
CA ARG A 259 1.71 2.48 8.59
C ARG A 259 3.04 1.75 8.40
N MET A 260 3.12 0.48 8.82
CA MET A 260 4.30 -0.37 8.58
C MET A 260 4.76 -0.34 7.11
N GLU A 261 3.83 -0.35 6.15
CA GLU A 261 4.13 -0.28 4.70
C GLU A 261 4.60 1.10 4.21
N GLU A 262 4.33 2.16 4.96
CA GLU A 262 4.73 3.54 4.63
C GLU A 262 6.11 3.88 5.19
N VAL A 263 6.58 3.12 6.19
CA VAL A 263 7.92 3.28 6.78
C VAL A 263 8.99 2.97 5.73
N ARG A 264 10.05 3.78 5.69
CA ARG A 264 11.19 3.64 4.78
C ARG A 264 12.48 3.46 5.58
N VAL A 265 13.50 2.86 4.94
CA VAL A 265 14.86 2.83 5.50
C VAL A 265 15.33 4.26 5.77
N GLY A 266 15.90 4.48 6.95
CA GLY A 266 16.29 5.80 7.44
C GLY A 266 15.23 6.53 8.26
N ASP A 267 13.97 6.09 8.27
CA ASP A 267 12.97 6.64 9.19
C ASP A 267 13.36 6.35 10.65
N THR A 268 12.94 7.23 11.56
CA THR A 268 13.18 7.08 13.01
C THR A 268 11.93 6.62 13.73
N LEU A 269 12.03 5.48 14.41
CA LEU A 269 11.01 4.94 15.31
C LEU A 269 11.44 5.08 16.77
N TYR A 270 10.47 4.98 17.66
CA TYR A 270 10.72 5.02 19.08
C TYR A 270 10.75 3.63 19.69
N VAL A 271 11.86 3.29 20.35
CA VAL A 271 12.06 2.04 21.09
C VAL A 271 12.09 2.37 22.58
N ALA A 272 11.28 1.69 23.37
CA ALA A 272 11.26 1.81 24.82
C ALA A 272 12.27 0.84 25.44
N GLU A 273 13.30 1.37 26.09
CA GLU A 273 14.30 0.62 26.85
C GLU A 273 14.32 1.12 28.29
N ASN A 274 14.13 0.22 29.26
CA ASN A 274 14.13 0.57 30.68
C ASN A 274 13.18 1.73 31.02
N GLY A 275 12.00 1.75 30.40
CA GLY A 275 11.01 2.82 30.58
C GLY A 275 11.40 4.19 29.99
N THR A 276 12.49 4.25 29.20
CA THR A 276 12.94 5.45 28.50
C THR A 276 12.81 5.27 27.00
N LEU A 277 12.38 6.33 26.31
CA LEU A 277 12.24 6.34 24.87
C LEU A 277 13.58 6.65 24.19
N LYS A 278 14.01 5.77 23.29
CA LYS A 278 15.18 5.97 22.42
C LYS A 278 14.75 6.04 20.96
N ASN A 279 15.51 6.81 20.19
CA ASN A 279 15.33 6.92 18.75
C ASN A 279 16.15 5.83 18.07
N TYR A 280 15.48 4.96 17.32
CA TYR A 280 16.11 3.94 16.51
C TYR A 280 15.86 4.22 15.03
N GLU A 281 16.85 3.93 14.20
CA GLU A 281 16.75 4.07 12.75
C GLU A 281 16.28 2.76 12.11
N VAL A 282 15.38 2.86 11.13
CA VAL A 282 14.99 1.72 10.29
C VAL A 282 16.15 1.36 9.37
N PHE A 283 16.75 0.19 9.61
CA PHE A 283 17.85 -0.33 8.81
C PHE A 283 17.37 -1.13 7.61
N LEU A 284 16.30 -1.91 7.79
CA LEU A 284 15.76 -2.78 6.75
C LEU A 284 14.23 -2.85 6.86
N THR A 285 13.57 -2.79 5.71
CA THR A 285 12.14 -3.07 5.57
C THR A 285 11.95 -4.31 4.70
N GLN A 286 11.05 -5.21 5.10
CA GLN A 286 10.72 -6.41 4.33
C GLN A 286 9.21 -6.57 4.30
N SER A 287 8.62 -6.37 3.13
CA SER A 287 7.22 -6.71 2.87
C SER A 287 7.08 -8.21 2.68
N HIS A 288 6.01 -8.81 3.20
CA HIS A 288 5.77 -10.26 3.11
C HIS A 288 6.89 -11.09 3.75
N SER A 289 7.40 -10.68 4.93
CA SER A 289 8.48 -11.37 5.64
C SER A 289 8.13 -12.83 5.94
N ARG A 290 6.89 -13.04 6.38
CA ARG A 290 6.25 -14.34 6.56
C ARG A 290 4.74 -14.18 6.53
N SER A 291 4.03 -15.31 6.58
CA SER A 291 2.58 -15.33 6.80
C SER A 291 2.22 -16.10 8.07
N THR A 292 1.09 -15.74 8.69
CA THR A 292 0.50 -16.42 9.85
C THR A 292 -0.99 -16.59 9.64
N GLU A 293 -1.59 -17.63 10.23
CA GLU A 293 -3.04 -17.87 10.14
C GLU A 293 -3.84 -17.13 11.22
N THR A 294 -3.16 -16.66 12.26
CA THR A 294 -3.75 -15.96 13.40
C THR A 294 -2.98 -14.70 13.72
N VAL A 295 -3.70 -13.61 13.94
CA VAL A 295 -3.16 -12.31 14.34
C VAL A 295 -3.98 -11.70 15.47
N TYR A 296 -3.32 -10.85 16.27
CA TYR A 296 -3.85 -10.28 17.50
C TYR A 296 -3.73 -8.76 17.49
N ASN A 297 -4.69 -8.07 18.10
CA ASN A 297 -4.63 -6.65 18.43
C ASN A 297 -5.05 -6.43 19.88
N LEU A 298 -4.48 -5.43 20.54
CA LEU A 298 -4.90 -5.03 21.89
C LEU A 298 -5.75 -3.77 21.82
N VAL A 299 -6.90 -3.83 22.48
CA VAL A 299 -7.72 -2.65 22.78
C VAL A 299 -7.32 -2.16 24.16
N THR A 300 -6.86 -0.93 24.27
CA THR A 300 -6.37 -0.36 25.54
C THR A 300 -7.05 0.98 25.83
N ASP A 301 -6.93 1.46 27.06
CA ASP A 301 -7.43 2.78 27.48
C ASP A 301 -6.51 3.95 27.06
N LYS A 302 -5.41 3.67 26.34
CA LYS A 302 -4.42 4.65 25.86
C LYS A 302 -4.19 4.50 24.36
N GLY A 303 -3.63 5.53 23.73
CA GLY A 303 -3.41 5.55 22.29
C GLY A 303 -2.19 4.75 21.80
N THR A 304 -1.35 4.25 22.70
CA THR A 304 -0.10 3.54 22.35
C THR A 304 0.17 2.39 23.31
N TYR A 305 1.07 1.51 22.91
CA TYR A 305 1.69 0.50 23.76
C TYR A 305 3.02 0.05 23.14
N VAL A 306 3.76 -0.81 23.83
CA VAL A 306 5.07 -1.27 23.37
C VAL A 306 5.04 -2.74 22.96
N VAL A 307 5.46 -3.01 21.72
CA VAL A 307 5.57 -4.36 21.15
C VAL A 307 6.98 -4.59 20.60
N ASN A 308 7.61 -5.69 20.97
CA ASN A 308 9.01 -6.01 20.68
C ASN A 308 9.93 -4.80 20.98
N GLY A 309 9.69 -4.12 22.11
CA GLY A 309 10.40 -2.90 22.49
C GLY A 309 10.06 -1.65 21.68
N THR A 310 9.23 -1.72 20.64
CA THR A 310 8.89 -0.58 19.77
C THR A 310 7.53 0.02 20.12
N VAL A 311 7.41 1.35 20.12
CA VAL A 311 6.13 2.03 20.38
C VAL A 311 5.22 1.94 19.16
N VAL A 312 4.07 1.31 19.37
CA VAL A 312 3.01 1.14 18.38
C VAL A 312 1.76 1.89 18.82
N MET A 313 0.88 2.19 17.87
CA MET A 313 -0.37 2.90 18.17
C MET A 313 -1.55 1.93 18.13
N THR A 314 -2.49 2.07 19.05
CA THR A 314 -3.79 1.38 18.95
C THR A 314 -4.74 2.19 18.07
N LYS A 315 -5.70 1.51 17.43
CA LYS A 315 -6.77 2.14 16.64
C LYS A 315 -8.07 1.38 16.77
#